data_AF-A0AAD8JWY0-F1
#
_entry.id   AF-A0AAD8JWY0-F1
#
_cell.length_a   1.000
_cell.length_b   1.000
_cell.length_c   1.000
_cell.angle_alpha   90.00
_cell.angle_beta   90.00
_cell.angle_gamma   90.00
#
_symmetry.space_group_name_H-M   'P 1'
#
loop_
_entity.id
_entity.type
_entity.pdbx_description
1 polymer ?
#
loop_
_entity_poly.entity_id
_entity_poly.type
_entity_poly.pdbx_seq_one_letter_code
_entity_poly.pdbx_strand_id
1 'polypeptide(L)'
;MKANPIQLPTTTNGHLHKPFINTKHIILPITTLALLITIHLYSENFSDHHRLINSTTDDKCNLFQGSWVFDDEKETYYTNETKCVIDDRQNCMKYGRPDTDYLKWRWQPDKCDLPEFDAVEFLEIVRGKSLAFIGDSVGRNQMQSLVCMLATEAYPIDVSTTSDTRFRRWFFPTYNFTIAEIWSPLLIKTRDPNPENFTRNSIMNMYLDEPDDAWTSQLDNIDITIFSSGQWFFRPYMYYEKNELMGCRFCNQENVTEVSLYYAYQMAFKTTFTTLLGLQNYTGLTFLRTFSPQHFENGNWNDGGNCVRTRPFTKEEMRLDGYKLLMYSTQVNEFKAAQKEAEEKGLKLRLLDTSDAMITRADGHPNHFGHPASDNKSYPDCVHWCMPGPVDTWNEFLLEMLKMEGEGFIERTPQRNTTKLNLR
;
A
#
# COMPACT_ATOMS: atom_id res chain seq x y z
N MET A 1 -10.85 -38.35 50.38
CA MET A 1 -12.00 -39.22 50.66
C MET A 1 -12.39 -39.93 49.37
N LYS A 2 -12.22 -41.25 49.30
CA LYS A 2 -12.74 -42.11 48.23
C LYS A 2 -14.11 -42.63 48.68
N ALA A 3 -15.09 -42.61 47.79
CA ALA A 3 -16.21 -43.55 47.79
C ALA A 3 -16.75 -43.69 46.35
N ASN A 4 -16.59 -44.88 45.81
CA ASN A 4 -17.36 -45.53 44.73
C ASN A 4 -18.29 -46.55 45.43
N PRO A 5 -19.12 -47.37 44.74
CA PRO A 5 -20.08 -47.21 43.62
C PRO A 5 -21.41 -47.97 43.92
N ILE A 6 -22.16 -48.42 42.88
CA ILE A 6 -23.15 -49.56 42.76
C ILE A 6 -24.50 -49.10 42.14
N GLN A 7 -24.76 -49.30 40.83
CA GLN A 7 -25.39 -50.43 40.08
C GLN A 7 -26.93 -50.59 40.25
N LEU A 8 -27.76 -50.27 39.23
CA LEU A 8 -28.41 -51.12 38.18
C LEU A 8 -29.76 -51.76 38.62
N PRO A 9 -30.58 -52.39 37.73
CA PRO A 9 -31.40 -51.96 36.56
C PRO A 9 -32.93 -52.17 36.85
N THR A 10 -33.94 -51.91 35.99
CA THR A 10 -34.51 -52.85 34.98
C THR A 10 -35.79 -52.28 34.27
N THR A 11 -35.91 -52.57 32.96
CA THR A 11 -37.06 -53.06 32.12
C THR A 11 -38.53 -52.68 32.46
N THR A 12 -39.53 -52.48 31.58
CA THR A 12 -39.81 -52.82 30.15
C THR A 12 -41.21 -52.29 29.73
N ASN A 13 -41.48 -52.28 28.42
CA ASN A 13 -42.76 -52.21 27.68
C ASN A 13 -43.39 -50.81 27.54
N GLY A 14 -43.70 -50.25 26.37
CA GLY A 14 -43.87 -50.78 25.02
C GLY A 14 -45.34 -50.65 24.59
N HIS A 15 -45.67 -49.72 23.68
CA HIS A 15 -46.68 -49.88 22.62
C HIS A 15 -46.65 -48.75 21.58
N LEU A 16 -46.75 -49.19 20.32
CA LEU A 16 -46.69 -48.48 19.02
C LEU A 16 -47.84 -47.47 18.78
N HIS A 17 -47.58 -46.36 18.07
CA HIS A 17 -47.86 -46.27 16.60
C HIS A 17 -47.62 -44.89 15.96
N LYS A 18 -47.03 -44.98 14.75
CA LYS A 18 -46.99 -44.08 13.56
C LYS A 18 -45.90 -43.00 13.45
N PRO A 19 -45.21 -42.93 12.28
CA PRO A 19 -44.00 -42.13 12.12
C PRO A 19 -44.31 -40.71 11.62
N PHE A 20 -43.74 -39.70 12.27
CA PHE A 20 -43.49 -38.41 11.65
C PHE A 20 -42.06 -38.43 11.10
N ILE A 21 -41.94 -38.26 9.79
CA ILE A 21 -40.66 -38.07 9.11
C ILE A 21 -40.06 -36.75 9.64
N ASN A 22 -39.01 -36.85 10.43
CA ASN A 22 -38.29 -35.72 11.00
C ASN A 22 -37.35 -35.12 9.95
N THR A 23 -37.80 -34.06 9.27
CA THR A 23 -37.06 -33.31 8.24
C THR A 23 -35.82 -32.58 8.76
N LYS A 24 -35.52 -32.62 10.07
CA LYS A 24 -34.37 -31.92 10.67
C LYS A 24 -33.00 -32.59 10.45
N HIS A 25 -32.95 -33.85 10.01
CA HIS A 25 -31.68 -34.54 9.76
C HIS A 25 -31.16 -34.44 8.31
N ILE A 26 -31.94 -33.86 7.40
CA ILE A 26 -31.53 -33.66 5.99
C ILE A 26 -30.99 -32.24 5.75
N ILE A 27 -31.40 -31.26 6.57
CA ILE A 27 -30.95 -29.87 6.42
C ILE A 27 -29.47 -29.70 6.81
N LEU A 28 -29.02 -30.38 7.88
CA LEU A 28 -27.63 -30.31 8.34
C LEU A 28 -26.59 -30.84 7.32
N PRO A 29 -26.80 -31.99 6.64
CA PRO A 29 -25.88 -32.44 5.61
C PRO A 29 -25.96 -31.61 4.32
N ILE A 30 -27.11 -30.98 4.02
CA ILE A 30 -27.23 -30.11 2.85
C ILE A 30 -26.51 -28.78 3.08
N THR A 31 -26.59 -28.18 4.28
CA THR A 31 -25.88 -26.93 4.57
C THR A 31 -24.37 -27.14 4.65
N THR A 32 -23.90 -28.27 5.20
CA THR A 32 -22.47 -28.60 5.19
C THR A 32 -21.97 -28.94 3.79
N LEU A 33 -22.75 -29.65 2.98
CA LEU A 33 -22.40 -29.92 1.58
C LEU A 33 -22.39 -28.64 0.73
N ALA A 34 -23.37 -27.74 0.93
CA ALA A 34 -23.39 -26.44 0.27
C ALA A 34 -22.20 -25.57 0.69
N LEU A 35 -21.80 -25.60 1.97
CA LEU A 35 -20.63 -24.89 2.47
C LEU A 35 -19.32 -25.49 1.92
N LEU A 36 -19.23 -26.82 1.81
CA LEU A 36 -18.08 -27.50 1.21
C LEU A 36 -17.98 -27.23 -0.29
N ILE A 37 -19.11 -27.20 -1.00
CA ILE A 37 -19.17 -26.84 -2.42
C ILE A 37 -18.80 -25.37 -2.61
N THR A 38 -19.28 -24.44 -1.77
CA THR A 38 -18.85 -23.04 -1.87
C THR A 38 -17.38 -22.87 -1.55
N ILE A 39 -16.82 -23.58 -0.56
CA ILE A 39 -15.37 -23.57 -0.26
C ILE A 39 -14.57 -24.18 -1.42
N HIS A 40 -15.01 -25.30 -2.01
CA HIS A 40 -14.36 -25.90 -3.17
C HIS A 40 -14.44 -24.99 -4.40
N LEU A 41 -15.60 -24.39 -4.70
CA LEU A 41 -15.74 -23.42 -5.79
C LEU A 41 -14.90 -22.16 -5.54
N TYR A 42 -14.78 -21.71 -4.29
CA TYR A 42 -13.88 -20.59 -3.94
C TYR A 42 -12.41 -20.99 -4.09
N SER A 43 -12.04 -22.20 -3.68
CA SER A 43 -10.68 -22.73 -3.80
C SER A 43 -10.29 -23.03 -5.25
N GLU A 44 -11.22 -23.50 -6.08
CA GLU A 44 -11.03 -23.71 -7.51
C GLU A 44 -10.96 -22.38 -8.25
N ASN A 45 -11.85 -21.41 -7.96
CA ASN A 45 -11.71 -20.06 -8.50
C ASN A 45 -10.40 -19.39 -8.03
N PHE A 46 -9.95 -19.63 -6.80
CA PHE A 46 -8.69 -19.11 -6.28
C PHE A 46 -7.48 -19.78 -6.96
N SER A 47 -7.53 -21.10 -7.19
CA SER A 47 -6.51 -21.85 -7.91
C SER A 47 -6.46 -21.50 -9.40
N ASP A 48 -7.62 -21.30 -10.03
CA ASP A 48 -7.74 -20.83 -11.42
C ASP A 48 -7.33 -19.36 -11.55
N HIS A 49 -7.56 -18.51 -10.55
CA HIS A 49 -6.94 -17.18 -10.51
C HIS A 49 -5.42 -17.26 -10.41
N HIS A 50 -4.90 -18.19 -9.59
CA HIS A 50 -3.46 -18.44 -9.49
C HIS A 50 -2.86 -19.01 -10.78
N ARG A 51 -3.61 -19.82 -11.54
CA ARG A 51 -3.22 -20.35 -12.86
C ARG A 51 -3.38 -19.33 -13.99
N LEU A 52 -4.38 -18.46 -13.95
CA LEU A 52 -4.54 -17.33 -14.88
C LEU A 52 -3.45 -16.27 -14.70
N ILE A 53 -2.85 -16.18 -13.50
CA ILE A 53 -1.64 -15.39 -13.26
C ILE A 53 -0.39 -16.04 -13.90
N ASN A 54 -0.41 -17.35 -14.17
CA ASN A 54 0.75 -18.14 -14.63
C ASN A 54 0.59 -18.79 -16.01
N SER A 55 -0.36 -18.32 -16.83
CA SER A 55 -0.56 -18.89 -18.18
C SER A 55 -0.73 -17.80 -19.23
N THR A 56 0.38 -17.22 -19.66
CA THR A 56 0.71 -17.04 -21.09
C THR A 56 2.20 -16.73 -21.21
N THR A 57 2.83 -17.37 -22.19
CA THR A 57 4.25 -17.33 -22.55
C THR A 57 4.76 -15.91 -22.83
N ASP A 58 5.84 -15.50 -22.15
CA ASP A 58 6.93 -14.75 -22.80
C ASP A 58 8.22 -14.86 -21.96
N ASP A 59 9.37 -14.94 -22.63
CA ASP A 59 10.72 -14.82 -22.05
C ASP A 59 11.01 -13.38 -21.54
N LYS A 60 9.96 -12.63 -21.18
CA LYS A 60 10.05 -11.25 -20.70
C LYS A 60 10.35 -11.21 -19.21
N CYS A 61 11.23 -10.30 -18.83
CA CYS A 61 11.56 -10.09 -17.43
C CYS A 61 10.38 -9.45 -16.68
N ASN A 62 9.99 -10.06 -15.57
CA ASN A 62 9.14 -9.44 -14.57
C ASN A 62 10.04 -8.89 -13.45
N LEU A 63 10.21 -7.56 -13.40
CA LEU A 63 11.05 -6.90 -12.40
C LEU A 63 10.63 -7.21 -10.96
N PHE A 64 9.35 -7.51 -10.74
CA PHE A 64 8.77 -7.69 -9.41
C PHE A 64 8.80 -9.13 -8.91
N GLN A 65 9.26 -10.07 -9.74
CA GLN A 65 9.40 -11.47 -9.36
C GLN A 65 10.88 -11.83 -9.29
N GLY A 66 11.33 -12.16 -8.08
CA GLY A 66 12.75 -12.25 -7.77
C GLY A 66 13.00 -12.64 -6.32
N SER A 67 14.20 -12.43 -5.84
CA SER A 67 14.57 -12.66 -4.44
C SER A 67 15.57 -11.62 -3.94
N TRP A 68 15.62 -11.42 -2.63
CA TRP A 68 16.64 -10.59 -2.01
C TRP A 68 17.96 -11.36 -1.93
N VAL A 69 19.02 -10.75 -2.46
CA VAL A 69 20.39 -11.25 -2.42
C VAL A 69 21.20 -10.31 -1.55
N PHE A 70 22.00 -10.88 -0.66
CA PHE A 70 22.91 -10.11 0.18
C PHE A 70 24.14 -9.72 -0.64
N ASP A 71 24.51 -8.46 -0.57
CA ASP A 71 25.58 -7.84 -1.33
C ASP A 71 26.44 -6.99 -0.38
N ASP A 72 27.58 -7.55 0.03
CA ASP A 72 28.52 -6.90 0.95
C ASP A 72 29.09 -5.60 0.37
N GLU A 73 29.17 -5.50 -0.97
CA GLU A 73 29.73 -4.36 -1.69
C GLU A 73 28.70 -3.24 -1.88
N LYS A 74 27.39 -3.51 -1.71
CA LYS A 74 26.33 -2.51 -1.87
C LYS A 74 26.54 -1.30 -0.96
N GLU A 75 26.57 -0.12 -1.57
CA GLU A 75 26.62 1.16 -0.84
C GLU A 75 25.21 1.77 -0.72
N THR A 76 25.04 2.66 0.26
CA THR A 76 23.81 3.44 0.40
C THR A 76 23.81 4.60 -0.57
N TYR A 77 22.70 4.83 -1.28
CA TYR A 77 22.57 5.95 -2.21
C TYR A 77 22.72 7.32 -1.56
N TYR A 78 22.35 7.45 -0.28
CA TYR A 78 22.45 8.70 0.45
C TYR A 78 22.69 8.44 1.93
N THR A 79 23.15 9.47 2.65
CA THR A 79 23.38 9.42 4.08
C THR A 79 22.72 10.62 4.76
N ASN A 80 22.91 10.74 6.08
CA ASN A 80 22.49 11.93 6.83
C ASN A 80 23.21 13.23 6.42
N GLU A 81 24.28 13.14 5.62
CA GLU A 81 25.00 14.29 5.09
C GLU A 81 24.41 14.79 3.76
N THR A 82 23.64 13.94 3.07
CA THR A 82 22.96 14.30 1.82
C THR A 82 21.93 15.39 2.10
N LYS A 83 21.91 16.43 1.25
CA LYS A 83 21.05 17.60 1.45
C LYS A 83 19.60 17.34 1.04
N CYS A 84 18.94 16.44 1.75
CA CYS A 84 17.52 16.12 1.61
C CYS A 84 16.81 16.14 2.98
N VAL A 85 15.49 15.99 2.99
CA VAL A 85 14.68 15.98 4.21
C VAL A 85 14.15 14.58 4.47
N ILE A 86 14.70 13.92 5.49
CA ILE A 86 14.23 12.63 6.02
C ILE A 86 13.34 12.91 7.24
N ASP A 87 12.16 12.28 7.32
CA ASP A 87 11.35 12.31 8.54
C ASP A 87 12.13 11.59 9.65
N ASP A 88 12.30 12.23 10.81
CA ASP A 88 13.06 11.67 11.92
C ASP A 88 12.58 10.26 12.31
N ARG A 89 11.27 9.99 12.18
CA ARG A 89 10.69 8.66 12.45
C ARG A 89 11.23 7.53 11.56
N GLN A 90 11.82 7.89 10.43
CA GLN A 90 12.37 6.97 9.42
C GLN A 90 13.91 7.04 9.36
N ASN A 91 14.54 7.96 10.11
CA ASN A 91 15.99 8.15 10.13
C ASN A 91 16.68 7.25 11.16
N CYS A 92 16.72 5.96 10.85
CA CYS A 92 17.24 4.92 11.74
C CYS A 92 18.72 5.12 12.11
N MET A 93 19.51 5.63 11.18
CA MET A 93 20.93 5.93 11.41
C MET A 93 21.12 7.07 12.41
N LYS A 94 20.32 8.15 12.32
CA LYS A 94 20.40 9.29 13.24
C LYS A 94 20.16 8.88 14.69
N TYR A 95 19.28 7.91 14.91
CA TYR A 95 18.92 7.42 16.25
C TYR A 95 19.69 6.17 16.69
N GLY A 96 20.79 5.85 16.01
CA GLY A 96 21.78 4.89 16.48
C GLY A 96 21.35 3.43 16.34
N ARG A 97 20.56 3.09 15.31
CA ARG A 97 20.31 1.69 14.95
C ARG A 97 21.65 0.96 14.77
N PRO A 98 21.92 -0.12 15.52
CA PRO A 98 23.26 -0.73 15.55
C PRO A 98 23.51 -1.71 14.40
N ASP A 99 22.47 -2.38 13.89
CA ASP A 99 22.57 -3.29 12.76
C ASP A 99 22.45 -2.54 11.43
N THR A 100 23.35 -2.82 10.48
CA THR A 100 23.40 -2.15 9.16
C THR A 100 23.16 -3.10 8.00
N ASP A 101 23.09 -4.41 8.24
CA ASP A 101 22.97 -5.44 7.19
C ASP A 101 21.69 -5.28 6.37
N TYR A 102 20.65 -4.65 6.91
CA TYR A 102 19.41 -4.33 6.18
C TYR A 102 19.66 -3.41 4.95
N LEU A 103 20.76 -2.66 4.93
CA LEU A 103 21.18 -1.80 3.82
C LEU A 103 21.86 -2.58 2.69
N LYS A 104 22.32 -3.81 2.97
CA LYS A 104 23.15 -4.64 2.08
C LYS A 104 22.35 -5.63 1.24
N TRP A 105 21.02 -5.53 1.23
CA TRP A 105 20.17 -6.40 0.41
C TRP A 105 19.80 -5.72 -0.90
N ARG A 106 20.03 -6.43 -2.02
CA ARG A 106 19.62 -6.05 -3.38
C ARG A 106 18.52 -6.99 -3.86
N TRP A 107 17.53 -6.45 -4.55
CA TRP A 107 16.52 -7.27 -5.22
C TRP A 107 17.06 -7.79 -6.56
N GLN A 108 17.02 -9.11 -6.76
CA GLN A 108 17.39 -9.76 -8.01
C GLN A 108 16.15 -10.38 -8.66
N PRO A 109 15.65 -9.82 -9.79
CA PRO A 109 14.62 -10.46 -10.58
C PRO A 109 15.06 -11.83 -11.10
N ASP A 110 14.11 -12.76 -11.27
CA ASP A 110 14.40 -14.17 -11.63
C ASP A 110 15.01 -14.31 -13.05
N LYS A 111 14.70 -13.39 -13.96
CA LYS A 111 15.00 -13.50 -15.40
C LYS A 111 15.80 -12.33 -15.98
N CYS A 112 16.12 -11.33 -15.18
CA CYS A 112 16.98 -10.21 -15.59
C CYS A 112 17.61 -9.55 -14.37
N ASP A 113 18.41 -8.53 -14.63
CA ASP A 113 18.99 -7.69 -13.60
C ASP A 113 18.12 -6.45 -13.35
N LEU A 114 18.09 -6.03 -12.10
CA LEU A 114 17.66 -4.69 -11.70
C LEU A 114 18.94 -3.86 -11.51
N PRO A 115 19.24 -2.91 -12.41
CA PRO A 115 20.37 -2.01 -12.25
C PRO A 115 20.26 -1.18 -10.98
N GLU A 116 21.40 -0.71 -10.47
CA GLU A 116 21.41 0.30 -9.42
C GLU A 116 20.76 1.60 -9.91
N PHE A 117 20.20 2.36 -8.97
CA PHE A 117 19.53 3.60 -9.29
C PHE A 117 20.53 4.67 -9.78
N ASP A 118 20.32 5.17 -10.99
CA ASP A 118 21.05 6.30 -11.55
C ASP A 118 20.20 7.58 -11.43
N ALA A 119 20.66 8.51 -10.58
CA ALA A 119 19.98 9.78 -10.35
C ALA A 119 19.97 10.69 -11.57
N VAL A 120 21.04 10.68 -12.38
CA VAL A 120 21.13 11.48 -13.62
C VAL A 120 20.13 10.92 -14.63
N GLU A 121 20.11 9.60 -14.84
CA GLU A 121 19.18 8.95 -15.76
C GLU A 121 17.73 9.24 -15.37
N PHE A 122 17.39 9.10 -14.08
CA PHE A 122 16.06 9.43 -13.60
C PHE A 122 15.70 10.88 -13.91
N LEU A 123 16.57 11.83 -13.53
CA LEU A 123 16.35 13.26 -13.71
C LEU A 123 16.24 13.68 -15.18
N GLU A 124 16.97 13.04 -16.09
CA GLU A 124 16.84 13.24 -17.53
C GLU A 124 15.48 12.75 -18.06
N ILE A 125 15.04 11.55 -17.65
CA ILE A 125 13.74 11.00 -18.08
C ILE A 125 12.57 11.91 -17.65
N VAL A 126 12.67 12.51 -16.47
CA VAL A 126 11.62 13.38 -15.91
C VAL A 126 11.87 14.88 -16.16
N ARG A 127 12.85 15.22 -17.00
CA ARG A 127 13.20 16.61 -17.31
C ARG A 127 11.97 17.39 -17.80
N GLY A 128 11.73 18.54 -17.21
CA GLY A 128 10.59 19.41 -17.55
C GLY A 128 9.23 18.92 -17.06
N LYS A 129 9.16 17.81 -16.33
CA LYS A 129 7.91 17.18 -15.88
C LYS A 129 7.58 17.48 -14.42
N SER A 130 6.42 17.03 -13.98
CA SER A 130 6.01 16.97 -12.59
C SER A 130 5.55 15.57 -12.21
N LEU A 131 5.96 15.12 -11.03
CA LEU A 131 5.61 13.82 -10.46
C LEU A 131 4.94 14.04 -9.09
N ALA A 132 3.79 13.43 -8.86
CA ALA A 132 3.12 13.49 -7.56
C ALA A 132 2.96 12.09 -6.94
N PHE A 133 3.33 11.98 -5.68
CA PHE A 133 2.96 10.87 -4.81
C PHE A 133 1.65 11.22 -4.11
N ILE A 134 0.60 10.47 -4.41
CA ILE A 134 -0.75 10.70 -3.89
C ILE A 134 -1.10 9.54 -2.97
N GLY A 135 -1.31 9.82 -1.67
CA GLY A 135 -1.53 8.73 -0.73
C GLY A 135 -1.30 9.03 0.73
N ASP A 136 -0.87 7.99 1.44
CA ASP A 136 -0.58 8.00 2.87
C ASP A 136 0.92 8.22 3.18
N SER A 137 1.27 8.10 4.46
CA SER A 137 2.63 8.32 4.96
C SER A 137 3.67 7.33 4.42
N VAL A 138 3.25 6.17 3.90
CA VAL A 138 4.15 5.23 3.24
C VAL A 138 4.45 5.68 1.81
N GLY A 139 3.47 6.30 1.14
CA GLY A 139 3.71 7.03 -0.12
C GLY A 139 4.70 8.18 0.06
N ARG A 140 4.57 8.95 1.15
CA ARG A 140 5.56 9.98 1.53
C ARG A 140 6.94 9.37 1.76
N ASN A 141 7.04 8.24 2.45
CA ASN A 141 8.31 7.55 2.71
C ASN A 141 9.04 7.20 1.40
N GLN A 142 8.32 6.70 0.38
CA GLN A 142 8.88 6.48 -0.96
C GLN A 142 9.39 7.77 -1.60
N MET A 143 8.59 8.82 -1.53
CA MET A 143 8.89 10.11 -2.12
C MET A 143 10.13 10.75 -1.50
N GLN A 144 10.24 10.73 -0.17
CA GLN A 144 11.41 11.27 0.53
C GLN A 144 12.68 10.48 0.17
N SER A 145 12.58 9.14 0.04
CA SER A 145 13.67 8.31 -0.48
C SER A 145 14.09 8.75 -1.87
N LEU A 146 13.15 8.96 -2.79
CA LEU A 146 13.46 9.43 -4.14
C LEU A 146 14.15 10.80 -4.11
N VAL A 147 13.61 11.77 -3.36
CA VAL A 147 14.22 13.11 -3.23
C VAL A 147 15.65 13.01 -2.69
N CYS A 148 15.92 12.14 -1.72
CA CYS A 148 17.27 11.92 -1.20
C CYS A 148 18.21 11.26 -2.22
N MET A 149 17.74 10.25 -2.95
CA MET A 149 18.52 9.60 -4.02
C MET A 149 18.87 10.58 -5.13
N LEU A 150 17.97 11.49 -5.50
CA LEU A 150 18.20 12.52 -6.51
C LEU A 150 19.08 13.67 -6.00
N ALA A 151 19.06 13.96 -4.71
CA ALA A 151 19.83 15.05 -4.09
C ALA A 151 21.35 14.82 -4.09
N THR A 152 21.81 13.62 -4.47
CA THR A 152 23.22 13.32 -4.71
C THR A 152 23.75 13.98 -5.99
N GLU A 153 22.87 14.18 -6.98
CA GLU A 153 23.19 14.78 -8.27
C GLU A 153 22.73 16.25 -8.33
N ALA A 154 21.47 16.52 -7.97
CA ALA A 154 20.88 17.84 -8.11
C ALA A 154 20.19 18.30 -6.84
N TYR A 155 20.51 19.50 -6.36
CA TYR A 155 19.95 20.00 -5.12
C TYR A 155 18.47 20.40 -5.27
N PRO A 156 17.55 19.82 -4.48
CA PRO A 156 16.15 20.22 -4.48
C PRO A 156 15.91 21.50 -3.68
N ILE A 157 14.98 22.33 -4.14
CA ILE A 157 14.50 23.52 -3.43
C ILE A 157 13.06 23.26 -2.98
N ASP A 158 12.75 23.52 -1.71
CA ASP A 158 11.37 23.51 -1.22
C ASP A 158 10.59 24.69 -1.85
N VAL A 159 9.59 24.37 -2.64
CA VAL A 159 8.68 25.33 -3.32
C VAL A 159 7.24 25.16 -2.85
N SER A 160 7.04 24.59 -1.66
CA SER A 160 5.73 24.36 -1.05
C SER A 160 4.99 25.68 -0.85
N THR A 161 3.71 25.71 -1.21
CA THR A 161 2.85 26.90 -1.09
C THR A 161 2.17 26.99 0.27
N THR A 162 2.41 26.04 1.17
CA THR A 162 1.81 25.92 2.50
C THR A 162 2.85 25.43 3.50
N SER A 163 2.69 25.81 4.77
CA SER A 163 3.48 25.25 5.86
C SER A 163 3.04 23.83 6.24
N ASP A 164 1.87 23.38 5.74
CA ASP A 164 1.37 22.03 5.98
C ASP A 164 2.31 20.99 5.37
N THR A 165 2.93 20.19 6.24
CA THR A 165 3.90 19.15 5.86
C THR A 165 3.29 18.02 5.05
N ARG A 166 1.97 17.99 4.88
CA ARG A 166 1.22 17.01 4.08
C ARG A 166 1.15 17.36 2.59
N PHE A 167 1.60 18.56 2.20
CA PHE A 167 1.51 19.07 0.83
C PHE A 167 2.85 19.69 0.39
N ARG A 168 3.94 18.93 0.54
CA ARG A 168 5.29 19.39 0.23
C ARG A 168 5.62 19.29 -1.25
N ARG A 169 6.45 20.19 -1.75
CA ARG A 169 6.93 20.20 -3.14
C ARG A 169 8.42 20.53 -3.20
N TRP A 170 9.15 19.74 -3.97
CA TRP A 170 10.57 19.94 -4.25
C TRP A 170 10.78 20.18 -5.73
N PHE A 171 11.53 21.23 -6.05
CA PHE A 171 11.89 21.59 -7.40
C PHE A 171 13.39 21.40 -7.62
N PHE A 172 13.75 20.72 -8.71
CA PHE A 172 15.12 20.50 -9.17
C PHE A 172 15.40 21.46 -10.35
N PRO A 173 16.03 22.63 -10.13
CA PRO A 173 16.10 23.69 -11.13
C PRO A 173 16.84 23.27 -12.41
N THR A 174 17.93 22.53 -12.28
CA THR A 174 18.76 22.06 -13.41
C THR A 174 17.97 21.19 -14.39
N TYR A 175 16.95 20.49 -13.90
CA TYR A 175 16.13 19.57 -14.68
C TYR A 175 14.72 20.11 -14.95
N ASN A 176 14.38 21.27 -14.39
CA ASN A 176 13.01 21.81 -14.43
C ASN A 176 11.98 20.76 -14.01
N PHE A 177 12.30 19.99 -12.97
CA PHE A 177 11.51 18.86 -12.51
C PHE A 177 10.93 19.14 -11.12
N THR A 178 9.66 18.83 -10.92
CA THR A 178 8.98 19.00 -9.63
C THR A 178 8.48 17.66 -9.09
N ILE A 179 8.81 17.35 -7.84
CA ILE A 179 8.18 16.27 -7.07
C ILE A 179 7.21 16.90 -6.08
N ALA A 180 6.01 16.32 -5.95
CA ALA A 180 4.99 16.73 -5.00
C ALA A 180 4.51 15.57 -4.11
N GLU A 181 4.29 15.88 -2.83
CA GLU A 181 3.47 15.10 -1.92
C GLU A 181 2.04 15.64 -1.96
N ILE A 182 1.07 14.75 -2.16
CA ILE A 182 -0.35 15.07 -2.03
C ILE A 182 -0.95 14.09 -1.02
N TRP A 183 -1.15 14.57 0.20
CA TRP A 183 -1.76 13.79 1.25
C TRP A 183 -3.23 13.50 0.96
N SER A 184 -3.51 12.24 0.67
CA SER A 184 -4.85 11.69 0.52
C SER A 184 -4.80 10.22 0.96
N PRO A 185 -4.74 9.97 2.28
CA PRO A 185 -4.37 8.66 2.81
C PRO A 185 -5.37 7.55 2.48
N LEU A 186 -6.59 7.91 2.07
CA LEU A 186 -7.67 7.00 1.71
C LEU A 186 -8.10 7.19 0.24
N LEU A 187 -7.50 8.13 -0.49
CA LEU A 187 -7.80 8.51 -1.89
C LEU A 187 -9.21 9.09 -2.15
N ILE A 188 -10.17 8.76 -1.30
CA ILE A 188 -11.54 9.27 -1.32
C ILE A 188 -11.78 10.26 -0.18
N LYS A 189 -12.83 11.05 -0.35
CA LYS A 189 -13.20 12.10 0.58
C LYS A 189 -13.47 11.52 1.97
N THR A 190 -12.80 12.10 2.96
CA THR A 190 -13.04 11.79 4.37
C THR A 190 -13.20 13.07 5.18
N ARG A 191 -14.06 13.00 6.19
CA ARG A 191 -14.34 14.13 7.08
C ARG A 191 -14.38 13.66 8.52
N ASP A 192 -13.77 14.44 9.40
CA ASP A 192 -14.04 14.32 10.82
C ASP A 192 -15.43 14.91 11.11
N PRO A 193 -16.38 14.14 11.68
CA PRO A 193 -17.68 14.68 12.07
C PRO A 193 -17.60 15.71 13.19
N ASN A 194 -16.52 15.75 13.98
CA ASN A 194 -16.29 16.75 15.02
C ASN A 194 -14.85 17.29 15.02
N PRO A 195 -14.51 18.20 14.09
CA PRO A 195 -13.15 18.72 13.94
C PRO A 195 -12.62 19.44 15.20
N GLU A 196 -13.51 20.03 16.01
CA GLU A 196 -13.13 20.79 17.20
C GLU A 196 -12.67 19.89 18.36
N ASN A 197 -13.08 18.62 18.37
CA ASN A 197 -12.70 17.62 19.38
C ASN A 197 -12.06 16.38 18.74
N PHE A 198 -11.22 16.57 17.73
CA PHE A 198 -10.52 15.47 17.07
C PHE A 198 -9.66 14.68 18.07
N THR A 199 -9.79 13.36 18.03
CA THR A 199 -8.86 12.42 18.65
C THR A 199 -8.33 11.47 17.60
N ARG A 200 -7.16 10.87 17.83
CA ARG A 200 -6.60 9.85 16.91
C ARG A 200 -7.55 8.67 16.67
N ASN A 201 -8.48 8.42 17.59
CA ASN A 201 -9.46 7.34 17.54
C ASN A 201 -10.87 7.81 17.16
N SER A 202 -11.05 9.08 16.74
CA SER A 202 -12.34 9.56 16.26
C SER A 202 -12.80 8.74 15.06
N ILE A 203 -14.07 8.33 15.07
CA ILE A 203 -14.70 7.65 13.94
C ILE A 203 -14.90 8.70 12.84
N MET A 204 -14.26 8.50 11.69
CA MET A 204 -14.34 9.45 10.58
C MET A 204 -15.42 9.03 9.58
N ASN A 205 -16.01 9.99 8.87
CA ASN A 205 -16.90 9.72 7.75
C ASN A 205 -16.07 9.50 6.48
N MET A 206 -16.37 8.44 5.74
CA MET A 206 -15.74 8.08 4.48
C MET A 206 -16.81 7.97 3.40
N TYR A 207 -16.67 8.76 2.34
CA TYR A 207 -17.63 8.86 1.24
C TYR A 207 -17.11 8.01 0.07
N LEU A 208 -17.66 6.81 -0.06
CA LEU A 208 -17.15 5.72 -0.91
C LEU A 208 -17.19 6.05 -2.41
N ASP A 209 -18.09 6.94 -2.82
CA ASP A 209 -18.32 7.38 -4.21
C ASP A 209 -17.81 8.80 -4.51
N GLU A 210 -17.11 9.44 -3.56
CA GLU A 210 -16.58 10.79 -3.73
C GLU A 210 -15.04 10.80 -3.68
N PRO A 211 -14.33 11.21 -4.75
CA PRO A 211 -12.89 11.34 -4.73
C PRO A 211 -12.45 12.46 -3.79
N ASP A 212 -11.21 12.38 -3.28
CA ASP A 212 -10.64 13.44 -2.45
C ASP A 212 -10.24 14.67 -3.29
N ASP A 213 -10.78 15.84 -2.92
CA ASP A 213 -10.49 17.13 -3.55
C ASP A 213 -8.99 17.47 -3.53
N ALA A 214 -8.25 16.92 -2.57
CA ALA A 214 -6.82 17.15 -2.41
C ALA A 214 -6.01 16.82 -3.66
N TRP A 215 -6.31 15.70 -4.33
CA TRP A 215 -5.59 15.31 -5.56
C TRP A 215 -6.32 15.72 -6.82
N THR A 216 -7.66 15.63 -6.86
CA THR A 216 -8.43 15.94 -8.08
C THR A 216 -8.22 17.38 -8.53
N SER A 217 -8.07 18.33 -7.61
CA SER A 217 -7.85 19.75 -7.90
C SER A 217 -6.45 20.08 -8.46
N GLN A 218 -5.51 19.13 -8.47
CA GLN A 218 -4.11 19.38 -8.83
C GLN A 218 -3.64 18.62 -10.08
N LEU A 219 -4.44 17.69 -10.62
CA LEU A 219 -4.01 16.78 -11.68
C LEU A 219 -3.65 17.45 -13.00
N ASP A 220 -4.26 18.59 -13.34
CA ASP A 220 -4.00 19.30 -14.61
C ASP A 220 -2.53 19.72 -14.80
N ASN A 221 -1.75 19.77 -13.70
CA ASN A 221 -0.34 20.16 -13.71
C ASN A 221 0.60 19.01 -13.33
N ILE A 222 0.16 17.75 -13.42
CA ILE A 222 0.94 16.57 -13.02
C ILE A 222 1.09 15.60 -14.19
N ASP A 223 2.34 15.36 -14.60
CA ASP A 223 2.68 14.48 -15.72
C ASP A 223 2.74 13.00 -15.31
N ILE A 224 3.16 12.72 -14.07
CA ILE A 224 3.29 11.38 -13.50
C ILE A 224 2.61 11.34 -12.13
N THR A 225 1.69 10.40 -11.93
CA THR A 225 1.02 10.21 -10.62
C THR A 225 1.30 8.82 -10.08
N ILE A 226 1.73 8.74 -8.83
CA ILE A 226 1.92 7.46 -8.11
C ILE A 226 0.88 7.42 -6.98
N PHE A 227 -0.18 6.66 -7.20
CA PHE A 227 -1.19 6.40 -6.18
C PHE A 227 -0.72 5.28 -5.24
N SER A 228 -0.88 5.48 -3.94
CA SER A 228 -0.67 4.43 -2.95
C SER A 228 -1.48 4.66 -1.69
N SER A 229 -2.05 3.60 -1.12
CA SER A 229 -2.84 3.69 0.11
C SER A 229 -2.98 2.32 0.75
N GLY A 230 -3.28 2.26 2.05
CA GLY A 230 -3.60 1.02 2.73
C GLY A 230 -3.67 1.14 4.25
N GLN A 231 -2.66 1.76 4.87
CA GLN A 231 -2.49 1.71 6.32
C GLN A 231 -3.61 2.41 7.09
N TRP A 232 -4.24 3.41 6.47
CA TRP A 232 -5.30 4.19 7.09
C TRP A 232 -6.66 3.48 7.13
N PHE A 233 -6.88 2.43 6.33
CA PHE A 233 -8.13 1.66 6.31
C PHE A 233 -8.36 0.81 7.56
N PHE A 234 -7.34 0.62 8.40
CA PHE A 234 -7.48 -0.13 9.65
C PHE A 234 -8.15 0.67 10.78
N ARG A 235 -8.35 1.97 10.59
CA ARG A 235 -9.03 2.85 11.57
C ARG A 235 -10.57 2.69 11.55
N PRO A 236 -11.27 3.20 12.57
CA PRO A 236 -12.74 3.23 12.58
C PRO A 236 -13.32 4.24 11.59
N TYR A 237 -14.38 3.86 10.89
CA TYR A 237 -15.07 4.72 9.92
C TYR A 237 -16.58 4.49 9.89
N MET A 238 -17.32 5.53 9.52
CA MET A 238 -18.69 5.45 9.00
C MET A 238 -18.63 5.54 7.48
N TYR A 239 -19.26 4.60 6.79
CA TYR A 239 -19.25 4.54 5.33
C TYR A 239 -20.52 5.14 4.75
N TYR A 240 -20.35 6.06 3.81
CA TYR A 240 -21.42 6.71 3.09
C TYR A 240 -21.29 6.45 1.59
N GLU A 241 -22.40 6.20 0.91
CA GLU A 241 -22.49 6.17 -0.55
C GLU A 241 -23.72 6.99 -0.95
N LYS A 242 -23.60 7.94 -1.89
CA LYS A 242 -24.69 8.86 -2.27
C LYS A 242 -25.33 9.59 -1.08
N ASN A 243 -24.52 9.91 -0.06
CA ASN A 243 -24.94 10.46 1.23
C ASN A 243 -25.84 9.55 2.10
N GLU A 244 -25.98 8.27 1.77
CA GLU A 244 -26.68 7.28 2.59
C GLU A 244 -25.68 6.46 3.43
N LEU A 245 -26.05 6.14 4.67
CA LEU A 245 -25.20 5.33 5.56
C LEU A 245 -25.22 3.87 5.11
N MET A 246 -24.08 3.37 4.66
CA MET A 246 -23.92 1.97 4.21
C MET A 246 -23.55 1.02 5.34
N GLY A 247 -22.96 1.56 6.41
CA GLY A 247 -22.49 0.80 7.56
C GLY A 247 -21.27 1.45 8.19
N CYS A 248 -20.55 0.69 9.00
CA CYS A 248 -19.38 1.20 9.69
C CYS A 248 -18.29 0.14 9.83
N ARG A 249 -17.13 0.58 10.32
CA ARG A 249 -16.05 -0.29 10.79
C ARG A 249 -15.61 0.16 12.17
N PHE A 250 -15.55 -0.78 13.10
CA PHE A 250 -15.13 -0.56 14.49
C PHE A 250 -15.84 0.64 15.16
N CYS A 251 -17.11 0.86 14.82
CA CYS A 251 -17.84 2.03 15.32
C CYS A 251 -18.50 1.79 16.68
N ASN A 252 -18.71 0.53 17.08
CA ASN A 252 -19.41 0.14 18.31
C ASN A 252 -20.78 0.84 18.47
N GLN A 253 -21.48 1.13 17.37
CA GLN A 253 -22.81 1.75 17.39
C GLN A 253 -23.90 0.69 17.26
N GLU A 254 -24.92 0.78 18.11
CA GLU A 254 -26.11 -0.05 17.99
C GLU A 254 -26.88 0.29 16.71
N ASN A 255 -27.42 -0.73 16.04
CA ASN A 255 -28.21 -0.62 14.80
C ASN A 255 -27.44 -0.11 13.56
N VAL A 256 -26.11 -0.14 13.57
CA VAL A 256 -25.28 0.11 12.37
C VAL A 256 -24.58 -1.19 11.96
N THR A 257 -24.73 -1.56 10.69
CA THR A 257 -24.11 -2.78 10.14
C THR A 257 -22.59 -2.62 10.07
N GLU A 258 -21.84 -3.57 10.65
CA GLU A 258 -20.40 -3.68 10.43
C GLU A 258 -20.11 -4.16 9.01
N VAL A 259 -19.28 -3.40 8.31
CA VAL A 259 -18.91 -3.60 6.92
C VAL A 259 -17.39 -3.79 6.84
N SER A 260 -16.99 -4.79 6.06
CA SER A 260 -15.59 -5.14 5.87
C SER A 260 -14.76 -3.94 5.39
N LEU A 261 -13.53 -3.79 5.92
CA LEU A 261 -12.58 -2.80 5.37
C LEU A 261 -12.32 -3.05 3.89
N TYR A 262 -12.34 -4.30 3.43
CA TYR A 262 -12.02 -4.64 2.04
C TYR A 262 -13.06 -4.07 1.09
N TYR A 263 -14.31 -3.90 1.53
CA TYR A 263 -15.33 -3.22 0.74
C TYR A 263 -15.01 -1.73 0.57
N ALA A 264 -14.72 -1.03 1.67
CA ALA A 264 -14.33 0.38 1.60
C ALA A 264 -13.01 0.57 0.82
N TYR A 265 -12.07 -0.35 0.97
CA TYR A 265 -10.81 -0.38 0.24
C TYR A 265 -11.02 -0.56 -1.26
N GLN A 266 -11.87 -1.51 -1.65
CA GLN A 266 -12.27 -1.72 -3.04
C GLN A 266 -12.91 -0.45 -3.63
N MET A 267 -13.88 0.12 -2.91
CA MET A 267 -14.59 1.32 -3.36
C MET A 267 -13.65 2.52 -3.51
N ALA A 268 -12.68 2.69 -2.61
CA ALA A 268 -11.71 3.76 -2.72
C ALA A 268 -10.90 3.69 -4.03
N PHE A 269 -10.36 2.52 -4.38
CA PHE A 269 -9.64 2.36 -5.65
C PHE A 269 -10.55 2.47 -6.87
N LYS A 270 -11.75 1.87 -6.80
CA LYS A 270 -12.75 1.97 -7.86
C LYS A 270 -13.10 3.42 -8.16
N THR A 271 -13.43 4.21 -7.13
CA THR A 271 -13.77 5.63 -7.25
C THR A 271 -12.58 6.45 -7.74
N THR A 272 -11.38 6.17 -7.24
CA THR A 272 -10.15 6.84 -7.69
C THR A 272 -9.93 6.65 -9.19
N PHE A 273 -9.93 5.40 -9.67
CA PHE A 273 -9.65 5.13 -11.08
C PHE A 273 -10.80 5.54 -11.99
N THR A 274 -12.07 5.34 -11.58
CA THR A 274 -13.23 5.82 -12.34
C THR A 274 -13.17 7.34 -12.52
N THR A 275 -12.83 8.07 -11.45
CA THR A 275 -12.67 9.52 -11.49
C THR A 275 -11.54 9.90 -12.44
N LEU A 276 -10.35 9.30 -12.30
CA LEU A 276 -9.18 9.55 -13.13
C LEU A 276 -9.47 9.35 -14.63
N LEU A 277 -10.10 8.22 -14.98
CA LEU A 277 -10.44 7.87 -16.37
C LEU A 277 -11.62 8.69 -16.92
N GLY A 278 -12.36 9.39 -16.06
CA GLY A 278 -13.44 10.32 -16.43
C GLY A 278 -12.96 11.74 -16.75
N LEU A 279 -11.69 12.06 -16.47
CA LEU A 279 -11.12 13.39 -16.74
C LEU A 279 -10.86 13.58 -18.24
N GLN A 280 -11.51 14.57 -18.85
CA GLN A 280 -11.48 14.78 -20.31
C GLN A 280 -10.07 15.08 -20.87
N ASN A 281 -9.20 15.71 -20.08
CA ASN A 281 -7.87 16.16 -20.53
C ASN A 281 -6.70 15.45 -19.82
N TYR A 282 -6.98 14.40 -19.04
CA TYR A 282 -5.91 13.68 -18.35
C TYR A 282 -5.11 12.85 -19.36
N THR A 283 -3.79 13.06 -19.39
CA THR A 283 -2.88 12.33 -20.30
C THR A 283 -1.63 11.81 -19.59
N GLY A 284 -1.60 11.93 -18.26
CA GLY A 284 -0.45 11.57 -17.44
C GLY A 284 -0.20 10.07 -17.38
N LEU A 285 1.02 9.72 -16.99
CA LEU A 285 1.41 8.36 -16.68
C LEU A 285 1.03 8.05 -15.22
N THR A 286 0.10 7.12 -15.03
CA THR A 286 -0.34 6.71 -13.68
C THR A 286 0.32 5.42 -13.26
N PHE A 287 0.85 5.41 -12.04
CA PHE A 287 1.25 4.21 -11.31
C PHE A 287 0.31 3.95 -10.14
N LEU A 288 0.02 2.67 -9.88
CA LEU A 288 -0.39 2.19 -8.57
C LEU A 288 0.81 1.49 -7.93
N ARG A 289 1.28 1.98 -6.77
CA ARG A 289 2.23 1.26 -5.93
C ARG A 289 1.47 0.31 -5.01
N THR A 290 1.83 -0.98 -5.03
CA THR A 290 1.06 -2.01 -4.30
C THR A 290 1.19 -1.93 -2.78
N PHE A 291 0.28 -2.58 -2.05
CA PHE A 291 0.20 -2.51 -0.59
C PHE A 291 1.58 -2.73 0.08
N SER A 292 2.00 -1.80 0.94
CA SER A 292 3.21 -1.99 1.75
C SER A 292 2.84 -2.73 3.02
N PRO A 293 3.38 -3.94 3.26
CA PRO A 293 3.07 -4.72 4.45
C PRO A 293 3.69 -4.11 5.71
N GLN A 294 3.04 -4.35 6.84
CA GLN A 294 3.59 -4.13 8.18
C GLN A 294 4.07 -5.46 8.78
N HIS A 295 5.11 -5.43 9.61
CA HIS A 295 5.76 -6.62 10.18
C HIS A 295 5.77 -6.64 11.72
N PHE A 296 4.63 -6.32 12.34
CA PHE A 296 4.50 -6.52 13.78
C PHE A 296 4.57 -8.01 14.15
N GLU A 297 5.40 -8.30 15.12
CA GLU A 297 5.52 -9.57 15.84
C GLU A 297 5.24 -9.36 17.32
N ASN A 298 4.89 -10.43 18.04
CA ASN A 298 4.70 -10.41 19.50
C ASN A 298 3.58 -9.49 20.00
N GLY A 299 2.70 -9.00 19.12
CA GLY A 299 1.56 -8.15 19.48
C GLY A 299 1.21 -7.15 18.38
N ASN A 300 0.25 -6.28 18.67
CA ASN A 300 -0.10 -5.16 17.80
C ASN A 300 0.75 -3.92 18.14
N TRP A 301 0.69 -2.89 17.29
CA TRP A 301 1.37 -1.61 17.49
C TRP A 301 1.13 -0.96 18.87
N ASN A 302 -0.03 -1.21 19.48
CA ASN A 302 -0.43 -0.69 20.79
C ASN A 302 -0.45 -1.74 21.92
N ASP A 303 -0.04 -2.97 21.64
CA ASP A 303 -0.16 -4.11 22.55
C ASP A 303 1.12 -4.97 22.52
N GLY A 304 2.26 -4.32 22.74
CA GLY A 304 3.56 -4.99 22.87
C GLY A 304 4.21 -5.49 21.58
N GLY A 305 3.59 -5.26 20.42
CA GLY A 305 4.14 -5.65 19.12
C GLY A 305 5.42 -4.91 18.77
N ASN A 306 6.31 -5.54 18.00
CA ASN A 306 7.60 -4.98 17.56
C ASN A 306 8.09 -5.65 16.25
N CYS A 307 9.23 -5.20 15.72
CA CYS A 307 9.85 -5.75 14.50
C CYS A 307 11.37 -5.74 14.66
N VAL A 308 11.87 -6.63 15.52
CA VAL A 308 13.29 -6.67 15.92
C VAL A 308 14.20 -7.48 14.98
N ARG A 309 13.68 -7.98 13.86
CA ARG A 309 14.49 -8.75 12.91
C ARG A 309 15.60 -7.89 12.31
N THR A 310 16.75 -8.53 12.09
CA THR A 310 17.93 -7.92 11.45
C THR A 310 18.27 -8.57 10.11
N ARG A 311 17.44 -9.51 9.65
CA ARG A 311 17.51 -10.14 8.32
C ARG A 311 16.12 -10.25 7.69
N PRO A 312 16.03 -10.28 6.35
CA PRO A 312 14.80 -10.62 5.67
C PRO A 312 14.32 -12.02 6.04
N PHE A 313 13.02 -12.23 5.89
CA PHE A 313 12.44 -13.56 5.77
C PHE A 313 12.87 -14.24 4.47
N THR A 314 12.93 -15.57 4.49
CA THR A 314 12.93 -16.35 3.23
C THR A 314 11.51 -16.42 2.64
N LYS A 315 11.40 -16.82 1.36
CA LYS A 315 10.09 -17.02 0.71
C LYS A 315 9.26 -18.12 1.37
N GLU A 316 9.91 -19.06 2.05
CA GLU A 316 9.25 -20.14 2.81
C GLU A 316 8.75 -19.64 4.17
N GLU A 317 9.46 -18.68 4.79
CA GLU A 317 9.08 -18.10 6.07
C GLU A 317 7.92 -17.12 5.94
N MET A 318 7.81 -16.40 4.82
CA MET A 318 6.85 -15.33 4.66
C MET A 318 6.38 -15.15 3.21
N ARG A 319 5.07 -15.01 3.04
CA ARG A 319 4.39 -14.79 1.75
C ARG A 319 3.17 -13.90 1.93
N LEU A 320 2.63 -13.38 0.83
CA LEU A 320 1.35 -12.69 0.86
C LEU A 320 0.24 -13.68 1.24
N ASP A 321 -0.25 -13.57 2.48
CA ASP A 321 -1.34 -14.37 3.01
C ASP A 321 -2.32 -13.52 3.84
N GLY A 322 -3.44 -14.14 4.24
CA GLY A 322 -4.44 -13.54 5.12
C GLY A 322 -4.85 -12.13 4.68
N TYR A 323 -4.79 -11.17 5.60
CA TYR A 323 -5.15 -9.79 5.31
C TYR A 323 -4.21 -9.13 4.30
N LYS A 324 -2.93 -9.50 4.24
CA LYS A 324 -1.95 -8.89 3.34
C LYS A 324 -2.26 -9.25 1.89
N LEU A 325 -2.62 -10.52 1.63
CA LEU A 325 -3.11 -10.96 0.34
C LEU A 325 -4.46 -10.33 -0.04
N LEU A 326 -5.36 -10.16 0.93
CA LEU A 326 -6.66 -9.52 0.66
C LEU A 326 -6.52 -8.04 0.33
N MET A 327 -5.66 -7.30 1.04
CA MET A 327 -5.32 -5.92 0.69
C MET A 327 -4.71 -5.86 -0.72
N TYR A 328 -3.66 -6.65 -0.97
CA TYR A 328 -2.99 -6.70 -2.27
C TYR A 328 -3.96 -7.02 -3.42
N SER A 329 -4.71 -8.12 -3.32
CA SER A 329 -5.57 -8.57 -4.42
C SER A 329 -6.74 -7.62 -4.65
N THR A 330 -7.30 -7.01 -3.60
CA THR A 330 -8.40 -6.05 -3.74
C THR A 330 -7.99 -4.84 -4.58
N GLN A 331 -6.86 -4.19 -4.28
CA GLN A 331 -6.42 -3.02 -5.07
C GLN A 331 -5.96 -3.41 -6.48
N VAL A 332 -5.33 -4.57 -6.64
CA VAL A 332 -4.82 -5.03 -7.95
C VAL A 332 -5.98 -5.39 -8.88
N ASN A 333 -7.07 -5.95 -8.36
CA ASN A 333 -8.25 -6.26 -9.16
C ASN A 333 -8.92 -5.00 -9.72
N GLU A 334 -9.13 -3.97 -8.89
CA GLU A 334 -9.67 -2.68 -9.34
C GLU A 334 -8.71 -1.99 -10.32
N PHE A 335 -7.39 -2.07 -10.07
CA PHE A 335 -6.39 -1.54 -10.98
C PHE A 335 -6.41 -2.24 -12.35
N LYS A 336 -6.49 -3.57 -12.41
CA LYS A 336 -6.55 -4.32 -13.67
C LYS A 336 -7.79 -3.97 -14.48
N ALA A 337 -8.94 -3.80 -13.82
CA ALA A 337 -10.16 -3.34 -14.47
C ALA A 337 -9.97 -1.94 -15.06
N ALA A 338 -9.42 -1.01 -14.29
CA ALA A 338 -9.10 0.34 -14.74
C ALA A 338 -8.04 0.39 -15.85
N GLN A 339 -7.02 -0.47 -15.79
CA GLN A 339 -5.97 -0.54 -16.79
C GLN A 339 -6.53 -0.94 -18.16
N LYS A 340 -7.44 -1.91 -18.20
CA LYS A 340 -8.12 -2.30 -19.43
C LYS A 340 -8.93 -1.13 -20.03
N GLU A 341 -9.70 -0.42 -19.21
CA GLU A 341 -10.46 0.75 -19.66
C GLU A 341 -9.53 1.90 -20.10
N ALA A 342 -8.41 2.09 -19.40
CA ALA A 342 -7.41 3.08 -19.75
C ALA A 342 -6.80 2.81 -21.14
N GLU A 343 -6.47 1.56 -21.44
CA GLU A 343 -5.94 1.15 -22.75
C GLU A 343 -6.93 1.48 -23.88
N GLU A 344 -8.22 1.22 -23.68
CA GLU A 344 -9.29 1.57 -24.64
C GLU A 344 -9.38 3.09 -24.87
N LYS A 345 -9.02 3.90 -23.88
CA LYS A 345 -8.96 5.37 -23.93
C LYS A 345 -7.60 5.94 -24.34
N GLY A 346 -6.60 5.10 -24.59
CA GLY A 346 -5.22 5.51 -24.89
C GLY A 346 -4.46 6.12 -23.69
N LEU A 347 -4.95 5.88 -22.47
CA LEU A 347 -4.32 6.30 -21.21
C LEU A 347 -3.34 5.24 -20.71
N LYS A 348 -2.34 5.66 -19.93
CA LYS A 348 -1.27 4.79 -19.43
C LYS A 348 -1.37 4.59 -17.92
N LEU A 349 -1.83 3.40 -17.54
CA LEU A 349 -1.78 2.90 -16.16
C LEU A 349 -0.73 1.78 -16.05
N ARG A 350 0.11 1.85 -15.01
CA ARG A 350 1.17 0.88 -14.69
C ARG A 350 1.09 0.41 -13.24
N LEU A 351 1.35 -0.88 -13.01
CA LEU A 351 1.41 -1.44 -11.66
C LEU A 351 2.86 -1.47 -11.19
N LEU A 352 3.19 -0.64 -10.19
CA LEU A 352 4.46 -0.70 -9.48
C LEU A 352 4.34 -1.75 -8.37
N ASP A 353 4.58 -3.02 -8.71
CA ASP A 353 4.23 -4.15 -7.85
C ASP A 353 5.31 -4.49 -6.81
N THR A 354 5.36 -3.69 -5.75
CA THR A 354 6.36 -3.82 -4.68
C THR A 354 6.00 -4.87 -3.61
N SER A 355 4.73 -5.28 -3.48
CA SER A 355 4.24 -6.03 -2.31
C SER A 355 4.98 -7.34 -2.06
N ASP A 356 5.24 -8.14 -3.10
CA ASP A 356 5.90 -9.45 -2.94
C ASP A 356 7.36 -9.31 -2.53
N ALA A 357 8.10 -8.36 -3.10
CA ALA A 357 9.47 -8.07 -2.66
C ALA A 357 9.47 -7.62 -1.19
N MET A 358 8.55 -6.74 -0.80
CA MET A 358 8.57 -6.11 0.52
C MET A 358 8.03 -6.98 1.65
N ILE A 359 7.26 -8.02 1.34
CA ILE A 359 6.71 -8.95 2.35
C ILE A 359 7.80 -9.68 3.14
N THR A 360 8.99 -9.79 2.58
CA THR A 360 10.11 -10.47 3.22
C THR A 360 11.01 -9.51 4.00
N ARG A 361 10.85 -8.19 3.86
CA ARG A 361 11.78 -7.19 4.41
C ARG A 361 11.49 -6.75 5.84
N ALA A 362 11.11 -7.67 6.71
CA ALA A 362 10.82 -7.33 8.12
C ALA A 362 12.00 -6.66 8.87
N ASP A 363 13.22 -6.81 8.37
CA ASP A 363 14.44 -6.14 8.83
C ASP A 363 14.49 -4.63 8.53
N GLY A 364 13.72 -4.15 7.56
CA GLY A 364 13.82 -2.80 7.04
C GLY A 364 13.12 -1.71 7.84
N HIS A 365 12.39 -2.06 8.90
CA HIS A 365 11.56 -1.13 9.66
C HIS A 365 12.34 -0.36 10.73
N PRO A 366 11.93 0.89 11.07
CA PRO A 366 12.58 1.64 12.15
C PRO A 366 12.48 0.97 13.51
N ASN A 367 11.40 0.24 13.80
CA ASN A 367 11.13 -0.27 15.14
C ASN A 367 11.22 0.88 16.17
N HIS A 368 12.17 0.85 17.10
CA HIS A 368 12.39 1.91 18.09
C HIS A 368 13.45 2.95 17.67
N PHE A 369 13.95 2.91 16.44
CA PHE A 369 15.01 3.78 15.93
C PHE A 369 14.48 4.98 15.14
N GLY A 370 13.25 5.43 15.40
CA GLY A 370 12.65 6.64 14.82
C GLY A 370 12.66 7.86 15.74
N HIS A 371 13.32 7.77 16.90
CA HIS A 371 13.32 8.79 17.95
C HIS A 371 14.51 8.57 18.90
N PRO A 372 14.87 9.57 19.73
CA PRO A 372 15.91 9.39 20.74
C PRO A 372 15.60 8.22 21.69
N ALA A 373 16.63 7.48 22.10
CA ALA A 373 16.50 6.38 23.06
C ALA A 373 15.97 6.82 24.43
N SER A 374 16.08 8.11 24.77
CA SER A 374 15.48 8.69 25.99
C SER A 374 13.96 8.80 25.93
N ASP A 375 13.35 8.66 24.76
CA ASP A 375 11.89 8.72 24.60
C ASP A 375 11.25 7.36 24.91
N ASN A 376 11.06 7.11 26.22
CA ASN A 376 10.45 5.89 26.75
C ASN A 376 8.97 5.69 26.38
N LYS A 377 8.34 6.63 25.63
CA LYS A 377 6.92 6.58 25.26
C LYS A 377 6.68 6.24 23.79
N SER A 378 7.73 6.03 23.02
CA SER A 378 7.55 5.81 21.59
C SER A 378 7.21 4.36 21.26
N TYR A 379 6.16 4.22 20.46
CA TYR A 379 5.72 2.94 19.92
C TYR A 379 6.65 2.49 18.80
N PRO A 380 6.92 1.18 18.67
CA PRO A 380 7.71 0.69 17.57
C PRO A 380 6.99 0.92 16.23
N ASP A 381 7.73 1.42 15.26
CA ASP A 381 7.26 1.60 13.89
C ASP A 381 7.63 0.39 13.05
N CYS A 382 6.63 -0.45 12.78
CA CYS A 382 6.75 -1.62 11.89
C CYS A 382 5.91 -1.46 10.62
N VAL A 383 5.64 -0.20 10.24
CA VAL A 383 4.82 0.18 9.08
C VAL A 383 5.65 0.93 8.05
N HIS A 384 6.42 1.93 8.49
CA HIS A 384 7.31 2.71 7.63
C HIS A 384 8.68 2.03 7.52
N TRP A 385 9.52 2.54 6.64
CA TRP A 385 10.81 1.95 6.30
C TRP A 385 11.93 2.90 6.70
N CYS A 386 13.03 2.33 7.18
CA CYS A 386 14.26 3.09 7.40
C CYS A 386 14.73 3.74 6.09
N MET A 387 15.33 4.92 6.24
CA MET A 387 15.96 5.67 5.16
C MET A 387 17.40 6.05 5.54
N PRO A 388 18.42 5.67 4.73
CA PRO A 388 18.33 4.74 3.58
C PRO A 388 17.84 3.34 3.98
N GLY A 389 17.37 2.55 3.02
CA GLY A 389 16.82 1.24 3.32
C GLY A 389 15.97 0.62 2.19
N PRO A 390 15.19 -0.44 2.49
CA PRO A 390 14.42 -1.18 1.48
C PRO A 390 13.45 -0.35 0.64
N VAL A 391 13.01 0.81 1.14
CA VAL A 391 12.16 1.74 0.39
C VAL A 391 12.84 2.28 -0.87
N ASP A 392 14.18 2.32 -0.90
CA ASP A 392 14.96 2.80 -2.04
C ASP A 392 14.76 1.89 -3.28
N THR A 393 14.54 0.59 -3.08
CA THR A 393 14.25 -0.37 -4.17
C THR A 393 12.92 -0.07 -4.89
N TRP A 394 11.97 0.62 -4.25
CA TRP A 394 10.76 1.06 -4.95
C TRP A 394 11.07 2.09 -6.04
N ASN A 395 12.12 2.88 -5.83
CA ASN A 395 12.59 3.88 -6.78
C ASN A 395 13.51 3.28 -7.85
N GLU A 396 14.25 2.22 -7.53
CA GLU A 396 14.94 1.36 -8.53
C GLU A 396 13.91 0.80 -9.54
N PHE A 397 12.82 0.20 -9.05
CA PHE A 397 11.73 -0.26 -9.91
C PHE A 397 11.09 0.87 -10.72
N LEU A 398 10.83 2.01 -10.10
CA LEU A 398 10.22 3.15 -10.77
C LEU A 398 11.09 3.65 -11.93
N LEU A 399 12.41 3.76 -11.74
CA LEU A 399 13.35 4.15 -12.79
C LEU A 399 13.25 3.19 -14.00
N GLU A 400 13.35 1.88 -13.77
CA GLU A 400 13.28 0.89 -14.84
C GLU A 400 11.92 0.91 -15.55
N MET A 401 10.81 1.08 -14.82
CA MET A 401 9.49 1.24 -15.44
C MET A 401 9.38 2.50 -16.30
N LEU A 402 9.98 3.63 -15.87
CA LEU A 402 9.98 4.86 -16.65
C LEU A 402 10.81 4.71 -17.94
N LYS A 403 11.92 3.98 -17.90
CA LYS A 403 12.74 3.64 -19.08
C LYS A 403 11.94 2.83 -20.11
N MET A 404 11.09 1.92 -19.64
CA MET A 404 10.22 1.11 -20.50
C MET A 404 9.15 1.92 -21.26
N GLU A 405 8.86 3.17 -20.87
CA GLU A 405 7.92 4.03 -21.60
C GLU A 405 8.50 4.58 -22.91
N GLY A 406 9.83 4.51 -23.07
CA GLY A 406 10.56 4.81 -24.30
C GLY A 406 10.70 6.30 -24.63
N GLU A 407 11.42 6.59 -25.72
CA GLU A 407 11.77 7.95 -26.17
C GLU A 407 10.57 8.88 -26.30
N GLY A 408 9.44 8.35 -26.77
CA GLY A 408 8.23 9.13 -26.94
C GLY A 408 7.67 9.70 -25.63
N PHE A 409 8.00 9.14 -24.46
CA PHE A 409 7.69 9.73 -23.16
C PHE A 409 8.79 10.70 -22.70
N ILE A 410 10.06 10.32 -22.91
CA ILE A 410 11.24 11.09 -22.52
C ILE A 410 11.27 12.45 -23.23
N GLU A 411 11.12 12.47 -24.56
CA GLU A 411 11.20 13.68 -25.38
C GLU A 411 9.98 14.62 -25.23
N ARG A 412 8.86 14.14 -24.69
CA ARG A 412 7.67 14.97 -24.47
C ARG A 412 7.94 15.99 -23.37
N THR A 413 8.34 17.19 -23.75
CA THR A 413 8.24 18.35 -22.85
C THR A 413 6.79 18.80 -22.80
N PRO A 414 6.12 18.78 -21.63
CA PRO A 414 4.74 19.23 -21.52
C PRO A 414 4.62 20.69 -21.97
N GLN A 415 3.73 20.99 -22.94
CA GLN A 415 3.41 22.37 -23.29
C GLN A 415 2.58 22.98 -22.15
N ARG A 416 3.25 23.61 -21.18
CA ARG A 416 2.58 24.36 -20.14
C ARG A 416 2.16 25.73 -20.70
N ASN A 417 0.86 26.01 -20.73
CA ASN A 417 0.38 27.38 -20.89
C ASN A 417 0.83 28.19 -19.67
N THR A 418 2.01 28.79 -19.74
CA THR A 418 2.52 29.68 -18.71
C THR A 418 1.71 30.97 -18.73
N THR A 419 0.55 30.97 -18.06
CA THR A 419 -0.03 32.23 -17.60
C THR A 419 0.92 32.75 -16.54
N LYS A 420 1.73 33.74 -16.91
CA LYS A 420 2.75 34.38 -16.07
C LYS A 420 2.25 34.54 -14.63
N LEU A 421 2.81 33.77 -13.70
CA LEU A 421 2.83 34.12 -12.28
C LEU A 421 3.61 35.42 -12.16
N ASN A 422 2.90 36.54 -12.20
CA ASN A 422 3.44 37.83 -11.80
C ASN A 422 3.69 37.77 -10.29
N LEU A 423 4.89 37.38 -9.92
CA LEU A 423 5.43 37.64 -8.59
C LEU A 423 5.63 39.15 -8.47
N ARG A 424 4.80 39.80 -7.64
CA ARG A 424 5.03 41.14 -7.11
C ARG A 424 5.38 41.03 -5.64
#